data_AF-A0A6G9Z8V1-F1
#
_entry.id   AF-A0A6G9Z8V1-F1
#
_cell.length_a   1.000
_cell.length_b   1.000
_cell.length_c   1.000
_cell.angle_alpha   90.00
_cell.angle_beta   90.00
_cell.angle_gamma   90.00
#
_symmetry.space_group_name_H-M   'P 1'
#
loop_
_entity.id
_entity.type
_entity.pdbx_description
1 polymer ?
#
loop_
_entity_poly.entity_id
_entity_poly.type
_entity_poly.pdbx_seq_one_letter_code
_entity_poly.pdbx_strand_id
1 'polypeptide(L)'
;MTSIDLNDYGEFGDPIATRELISGETGGPVVVDIGAPRPHPAGWVCPYRITGIGSEPITRGVPGVDSMQALQDAVLIVGDVLASTGHPVTFHGGEPGLRRLSDR
;
A
#
# COMPACT_ATOMS: atom_id res chain seq x y z
N MET A 1 0.20 14.75 -6.07
CA MET A 1 0.83 14.71 -4.74
C MET A 1 2.12 13.93 -4.90
N THR A 2 3.28 14.54 -4.64
CA THR A 2 4.59 13.94 -4.92
C THR A 2 4.93 12.89 -3.86
N SER A 3 5.19 11.63 -4.25
CA SER A 3 5.66 10.62 -3.30
C SER A 3 7.05 10.98 -2.80
N ILE A 4 7.32 10.76 -1.52
CA ILE A 4 8.65 10.92 -0.94
C ILE A 4 9.44 9.62 -1.22
N ASP A 5 10.71 9.74 -1.62
CA ASP A 5 11.56 8.58 -1.89
C ASP A 5 11.98 7.89 -0.57
N LEU A 6 12.24 6.58 -0.62
CA LEU A 6 12.67 5.76 0.51
C LEU A 6 13.82 6.38 1.32
N ASN A 7 14.76 6.99 0.61
CA ASN A 7 15.95 7.59 1.21
C ASN A 7 15.64 8.76 2.15
N ASP A 8 14.45 9.37 2.03
CA ASP A 8 14.11 10.57 2.79
C ASP A 8 13.43 10.27 4.14
N TYR A 9 12.99 9.03 4.38
CA TYR A 9 12.28 8.67 5.62
C TYR A 9 12.82 7.44 6.37
N GLY A 10 13.92 6.84 5.91
CA GLY A 10 14.61 5.72 6.58
C GLY A 10 14.09 4.33 6.19
N GLU A 11 14.63 3.28 6.84
CA GLU A 11 14.29 1.88 6.54
C GLU A 11 12.78 1.60 6.65
N PHE A 12 12.26 0.64 5.86
CA PHE A 12 10.83 0.30 5.83
C PHE A 12 10.30 -0.19 7.19
N GLY A 13 11.09 -0.99 7.91
CA GLY A 13 10.69 -1.60 9.19
C GLY A 13 9.72 -2.79 9.02
N ASP A 14 9.12 -3.25 10.13
CA ASP A 14 8.09 -4.29 10.10
C ASP A 14 6.74 -3.69 9.64
N PRO A 15 5.99 -4.39 8.76
CA PRO A 15 4.68 -3.94 8.34
C PRO A 15 3.68 -3.99 9.50
N ILE A 16 2.82 -2.97 9.61
CA ILE A 16 1.67 -2.96 10.52
C ILE A 16 0.44 -3.60 9.88
N ALA A 17 0.43 -3.73 8.55
CA ALA A 17 -0.59 -4.44 7.80
C ALA A 17 0.00 -5.02 6.50
N THR A 18 -0.45 -6.21 6.14
CA THR A 18 -0.08 -6.88 4.89
C THR A 18 -1.34 -7.41 4.20
N ARG A 19 -1.38 -7.29 2.88
CA ARG A 19 -2.42 -7.84 2.01
C ARG A 19 -1.76 -8.62 0.87
N GLU A 20 -2.14 -9.88 0.72
CA GLU A 20 -1.87 -10.66 -0.48
C GLU A 20 -3.04 -10.53 -1.47
N LEU A 21 -2.70 -10.28 -2.73
CA LEU A 21 -3.57 -10.25 -3.90
C LEU A 21 -3.06 -11.29 -4.90
N ILE A 22 -3.92 -11.67 -5.85
CA ILE A 22 -3.57 -12.59 -6.94
C ILE A 22 -3.28 -11.76 -8.20
N SER A 23 -2.11 -11.99 -8.80
CA SER A 23 -1.76 -11.45 -10.12
C SER A 23 -2.69 -12.02 -11.19
N GLY A 24 -3.33 -11.15 -11.97
CA GLY A 24 -4.11 -11.53 -13.14
C GLY A 24 -3.26 -11.98 -14.33
N GLU A 25 -1.96 -11.66 -14.35
CA GLU A 25 -1.03 -12.08 -15.40
C GLU A 25 -0.41 -13.45 -15.12
N THR A 26 0.03 -13.69 -13.89
CA THR A 26 0.82 -14.87 -13.52
C THR A 26 0.06 -15.87 -12.64
N GLY A 27 -1.04 -15.45 -12.02
CA GLY A 27 -1.72 -16.21 -10.97
C GLY A 27 -0.94 -16.27 -9.64
N GLY A 28 0.27 -15.70 -9.58
CA GLY A 28 1.11 -15.65 -8.39
C GLY A 28 0.73 -14.51 -7.43
N PRO A 29 1.37 -14.46 -6.25
CA PRO A 29 1.05 -13.46 -5.23
C PRO A 29 1.59 -12.07 -5.62
N VAL A 30 0.76 -11.06 -5.39
CA VAL A 30 1.16 -9.64 -5.29
C VAL A 30 0.94 -9.22 -3.85
N VAL A 31 2.01 -8.80 -3.16
CA VAL A 31 1.95 -8.48 -1.73
C VAL A 31 2.05 -6.97 -1.55
N VAL A 32 1.10 -6.42 -0.81
CA VAL A 32 1.07 -5.03 -0.36
C VAL A 32 1.36 -5.00 1.14
N ASP A 33 2.43 -4.32 1.52
CA ASP A 33 2.78 -4.03 2.90
C ASP A 33 2.56 -2.54 3.20
N ILE A 34 2.01 -2.25 4.36
CA ILE A 34 1.94 -0.90 4.94
C ILE A 34 2.79 -0.89 6.21
N GLY A 35 3.79 0.00 6.26
CA GLY A 35 4.59 0.21 7.47
C GLY A 35 3.96 1.22 8.42
N ALA A 36 4.51 1.32 9.63
CA ALA A 36 3.99 2.26 10.63
C ALA A 36 4.16 3.73 10.18
N PRO A 37 3.13 4.59 10.32
CA PRO A 37 3.31 6.02 10.17
C PRO A 37 4.34 6.56 11.15
N ARG A 38 5.22 7.45 10.70
CA ARG A 38 6.28 8.04 11.52
C ARG A 38 6.45 9.54 11.30
N PRO A 39 6.97 10.27 12.30
CA PRO A 39 7.33 11.67 12.13
C PRO A 39 8.40 11.86 11.04
N HIS A 40 8.29 12.94 10.29
CA HIS A 40 9.22 13.40 9.26
C HIS A 40 9.35 14.93 9.34
N PRO A 41 10.48 15.57 8.96
CA PRO A 41 10.62 17.03 9.05
C PRO A 41 9.49 17.84 8.38
N ALA A 42 8.81 17.28 7.39
CA ALA A 42 7.69 17.90 6.66
C ALA A 42 6.29 17.47 7.15
N GLY A 43 6.17 16.70 8.24
CA GLY A 43 4.88 16.20 8.76
C GLY A 43 4.97 14.75 9.21
N TRP A 44 4.04 13.93 8.76
CA TRP A 44 4.07 12.48 8.93
C TRP A 44 4.23 11.79 7.60
N VAL A 45 4.81 10.59 7.63
CA VAL A 45 4.95 9.74 6.45
C VAL A 45 4.54 8.32 6.80
N CYS A 46 3.75 7.70 5.92
CA CYS A 46 3.40 6.29 6.00
C CYS A 46 4.03 5.55 4.80
N PRO A 47 4.98 4.64 5.03
CA PRO A 47 5.60 3.88 3.95
C PRO A 47 4.69 2.74 3.49
N TYR A 48 4.74 2.43 2.19
CA TYR A 48 4.16 1.21 1.62
C TYR A 48 5.18 0.51 0.71
N ARG A 49 4.99 -0.80 0.53
CA ARG A 49 5.77 -1.64 -0.38
C ARG A 49 4.85 -2.58 -1.15
N ILE A 50 5.08 -2.71 -2.44
CA ILE A 50 4.39 -3.65 -3.32
C ILE A 50 5.43 -4.58 -3.95
N THR A 51 5.23 -5.89 -3.82
CA THR A 51 6.05 -6.94 -4.47
C THR A 51 5.19 -7.85 -5.32
N GLY A 52 5.81 -8.60 -6.24
CA GLY A 52 5.09 -9.47 -7.18
C GLY A 52 4.60 -8.77 -8.45
N ILE A 53 4.97 -7.49 -8.65
CA ILE A 53 4.79 -6.73 -9.90
C ILE A 53 6.18 -6.33 -10.40
N GLY A 54 6.54 -6.77 -11.60
CA GLY A 54 7.88 -6.55 -12.17
C GLY A 54 9.00 -7.25 -11.38
N SER A 55 10.24 -6.84 -11.63
CA SER A 55 11.43 -7.43 -11.01
C SER A 55 11.84 -6.79 -9.68
N GLU A 56 11.43 -5.54 -9.43
CA GLU A 56 11.83 -4.75 -8.26
C GLU A 56 10.63 -4.32 -7.43
N PRO A 57 10.72 -4.31 -6.09
CA PRO A 57 9.66 -3.79 -5.23
C PRO A 57 9.36 -2.31 -5.48
N ILE A 58 8.08 -1.96 -5.59
CA ILE A 58 7.65 -0.56 -5.56
C ILE A 58 7.54 -0.15 -4.09
N THR A 59 8.43 0.71 -3.62
CA THR A 59 8.43 1.16 -2.21
C THR A 59 8.49 2.68 -2.13
N ARG A 60 7.54 3.31 -1.44
CA ARG A 60 7.40 4.78 -1.35
C ARG A 60 6.79 5.22 -0.01
N GLY A 61 6.98 6.50 0.32
CA GLY A 61 6.37 7.15 1.48
C GLY A 61 5.26 8.10 1.07
N VAL A 62 4.14 8.04 1.80
CA VAL A 62 3.00 8.93 1.59
C VAL A 62 2.93 9.97 2.72
N PRO A 63 3.00 11.27 2.40
CA PRO A 63 2.96 12.32 3.40
C PRO A 63 1.54 12.56 3.94
N GLY A 64 1.44 13.00 5.19
CA GLY A 64 0.21 13.50 5.81
C GLY A 64 0.52 14.54 6.89
N VAL A 65 -0.47 15.35 7.26
CA VAL A 65 -0.30 16.34 8.36
C VAL A 65 -0.15 15.65 9.71
N ASP A 66 -0.76 14.48 9.86
CA ASP A 66 -0.68 13.62 11.04
C ASP A 66 -0.55 12.14 10.64
N SER A 67 -0.35 11.29 11.65
CA SER A 67 -0.18 9.84 11.49
C SER A 67 -1.38 9.16 10.82
N MET A 68 -2.60 9.64 11.09
CA MET A 68 -3.84 9.03 10.60
C MET A 68 -4.05 9.39 9.14
N GLN A 69 -3.87 10.66 8.78
CA GLN A 69 -3.94 11.10 7.39
C GLN A 69 -2.90 10.36 6.55
N ALA A 70 -1.65 10.29 7.01
CA ALA A 70 -0.60 9.60 6.26
C ALA A 70 -0.96 8.12 6.00
N LEU A 71 -1.54 7.44 6.98
CA LEU A 71 -2.01 6.06 6.84
C LEU A 71 -3.19 5.95 5.86
N GLN A 72 -4.20 6.81 5.98
CA GLN A 72 -5.37 6.82 5.10
C GLN A 72 -4.96 7.09 3.65
N ASP A 73 -4.10 8.09 3.43
CA ASP A 73 -3.58 8.44 2.12
C ASP A 73 -2.71 7.30 1.55
N ALA A 74 -1.94 6.57 2.39
CA ALA A 74 -1.18 5.41 1.94
C ALA A 74 -2.09 4.29 1.40
N VAL A 75 -3.19 3.99 2.09
CA VAL A 75 -4.17 2.99 1.62
C VAL A 75 -4.78 3.40 0.27
N LEU A 76 -5.12 4.68 0.10
CA LEU A 76 -5.68 5.19 -1.15
C LEU A 76 -4.66 5.15 -2.30
N ILE A 77 -3.45 5.66 -2.05
CA ILE A 77 -2.38 5.72 -3.05
C ILE A 77 -1.93 4.34 -3.49
N VAL A 78 -1.89 3.34 -2.60
CA VAL A 78 -1.59 1.96 -3.00
C VAL A 78 -2.57 1.47 -4.06
N GLY A 79 -3.86 1.74 -3.92
CA GLY A 79 -4.86 1.38 -4.92
C GLY A 79 -4.61 2.06 -6.27
N ASP A 80 -4.31 3.36 -6.25
CA ASP A 80 -3.98 4.13 -7.46
C ASP A 80 -2.69 3.63 -8.14
N VAL A 81 -1.67 3.32 -7.34
CA VAL A 81 -0.38 2.78 -7.82
C VAL A 81 -0.61 1.43 -8.50
N LEU A 82 -1.32 0.50 -7.84
CA LEU A 82 -1.68 -0.80 -8.44
C LEU A 82 -2.39 -0.61 -9.78
N ALA A 83 -3.39 0.28 -9.85
CA ALA A 83 -4.10 0.57 -11.08
C ALA A 83 -3.19 1.15 -12.17
N SER A 84 -2.28 2.07 -11.81
CA SER A 84 -1.35 2.71 -12.75
C SER A 84 -0.29 1.77 -13.34
N THR A 85 0.00 0.65 -12.67
CA THR A 85 0.98 -0.34 -13.18
C THR A 85 0.49 -1.04 -14.45
N GLY A 86 -0.82 -1.04 -14.71
CA GLY A 86 -1.43 -1.85 -15.77
C GLY A 86 -1.43 -3.35 -15.48
N HIS A 87 -0.89 -3.79 -14.34
CA HIS A 87 -0.81 -5.18 -13.91
C HIS A 87 -2.12 -5.54 -13.18
N PRO A 88 -3.03 -6.33 -13.78
CA PRO A 88 -4.29 -6.67 -13.14
C PRO A 88 -4.04 -7.46 -11.86
N VAL A 89 -4.78 -7.14 -10.80
CA VAL A 89 -4.77 -7.84 -9.52
C VAL A 89 -6.19 -8.09 -9.04
N THR A 90 -6.40 -9.16 -8.27
CA THR A 90 -7.68 -9.44 -7.63
C THR A 90 -7.49 -9.95 -6.22
N PHE A 91 -8.49 -9.74 -5.36
CA PHE A 91 -8.50 -10.27 -4.01
C PHE A 91 -8.78 -11.77 -4.01
N HIS A 92 -8.25 -12.47 -3.01
CA HIS A 92 -8.64 -13.87 -2.76
C HIS A 92 -10.15 -13.94 -2.48
N GLY A 93 -10.89 -14.65 -3.33
CA GLY A 93 -12.34 -14.78 -3.21
C GLY A 93 -13.16 -13.60 -3.77
N GLY A 94 -12.52 -12.67 -4.49
CA GLY A 94 -13.16 -11.50 -5.10
C GLY A 94 -13.13 -10.24 -4.21
N GLU A 95 -13.64 -9.13 -4.75
CA GLU A 95 -13.57 -7.81 -4.11
C GLU A 95 -14.09 -7.82 -2.66
N PRO A 96 -13.36 -7.20 -1.70
CA PRO A 96 -13.77 -7.14 -0.32
C PRO A 96 -15.00 -6.22 -0.20
N GLY A 97 -16.17 -6.84 -0.15
CA GLY A 97 -17.40 -6.14 0.18
C GLY A 97 -17.49 -5.84 1.67
N LEU A 98 -17.98 -4.66 2.02
CA LEU A 98 -18.61 -4.44 3.32
C LEU A 98 -19.84 -5.36 3.39
N ARG A 99 -19.74 -6.50 4.06
CA ARG A 99 -20.94 -7.26 4.44
C ARG A 99 -21.78 -6.33 5.31
N ARG A 100 -23.03 -6.11 4.93
CA ARG A 100 -23.93 -5.36 5.80
C ARG A 100 -24.10 -6.18 7.07
N LEU A 101 -24.17 -5.49 8.21
CA LEU A 101 -24.44 -6.15 9.50
C LEU A 101 -25.78 -6.93 9.47
N SER A 102 -26.68 -6.61 8.55
CA SER A 102 -27.94 -7.30 8.29
C SER A 102 -27.83 -8.68 7.64
N ASP A 103 -26.65 -9.04 7.12
CA ASP A 103 -26.47 -10.24 6.30
C ASP A 103 -25.94 -11.43 7.13
N ARG A 104 -26.18 -11.42 8.46
CA ARG A 104 -25.78 -12.45 9.42
C ARG A 104 -26.98 -13.20 9.99
#